data_AF-A0A419J0X6-F1
#
_entry.id   AF-A0A419J0X6-F1
#
_cell.length_a   1.000
_cell.length_b   1.000
_cell.length_c   1.000
_cell.angle_alpha   90.00
_cell.angle_beta   90.00
_cell.angle_gamma   90.00
#
_symmetry.space_group_name_H-M   'P 1'
#
loop_
_entity.id
_entity.type
_entity.pdbx_description
1 polymer ?
#
loop_
_entity_poly.entity_id
_entity_poly.type
_entity_poly.pdbx_seq_one_letter_code
_entity_poly.pdbx_strand_id
1 'polypeptide(L)'
;MEPLSEELVDETCEGFAAYTDEQAYEEAQAVGKNQPEILAFIMEMTEDLDQEIRELAVYMFFVINRMFQNGYGRKIGKVSSDEIIKCYEDNEKLLESLGGAHEKFFERVAQVQMSSQPYVIRYIVETLFEADQEEGVLHLEEEDMGYLFLLMKTVLDVLNKKTDV
;
A
#
# COMPACT_ATOMS: atom_id res chain seq x y z
N MET A 1 8.08 -12.33 12.01
CA MET A 1 8.27 -13.03 10.72
C MET A 1 9.51 -12.48 10.03
N GLU A 2 10.13 -13.27 9.15
CA GLU A 2 11.16 -12.74 8.25
C GLU A 2 10.51 -11.78 7.24
N PRO A 3 11.18 -10.68 6.87
CA PRO A 3 10.69 -9.80 5.81
C PRO A 3 10.51 -10.55 4.49
N LEU A 4 9.54 -10.13 3.69
CA LEU A 4 9.42 -10.56 2.29
C LEU A 4 10.73 -10.24 1.56
N SER A 5 11.25 -11.18 0.76
CA SER A 5 12.47 -10.95 0.00
C SER A 5 12.24 -9.93 -1.11
N GLU A 6 13.32 -9.24 -1.48
CA GLU A 6 13.36 -8.35 -2.64
C GLU A 6 12.88 -9.06 -3.92
N GLU A 7 13.47 -10.22 -4.21
CA GLU A 7 13.11 -11.05 -5.37
C GLU A 7 11.61 -11.35 -5.45
N LEU A 8 10.97 -11.66 -4.31
CA LEU A 8 9.54 -11.94 -4.28
C LEU A 8 8.68 -10.70 -4.56
N VAL A 9 9.11 -9.55 -4.05
CA VAL A 9 8.45 -8.27 -4.31
C VAL A 9 8.54 -7.96 -5.80
N ASP A 10 9.73 -8.03 -6.39
CA ASP A 10 9.98 -7.74 -7.80
C ASP A 10 9.22 -8.72 -8.72
N GLU A 11 9.27 -10.03 -8.45
CA GLU A 11 8.52 -11.05 -9.21
C GLU A 11 7.00 -10.81 -9.13
N THR A 12 6.50 -10.35 -7.98
CA THR A 12 5.08 -10.04 -7.83
C THR A 12 4.69 -8.82 -8.66
N CYS A 13 5.52 -7.77 -8.67
CA CYS A 13 5.31 -6.58 -9.49
C CYS A 13 5.31 -6.91 -10.98
N GLU A 14 6.32 -7.63 -11.46
CA GLU A 14 6.41 -8.07 -12.86
C GLU A 14 5.22 -8.94 -13.26
N GLY A 15 4.84 -9.87 -12.39
CA GLY A 15 3.68 -10.74 -12.61
C GLY A 15 2.38 -9.94 -12.73
N PHE A 16 2.18 -8.94 -11.86
CA PHE A 16 0.96 -8.12 -11.86
C PHE A 16 0.90 -7.18 -13.08
N ALA A 17 2.04 -6.63 -13.52
CA ALA A 17 2.13 -5.82 -14.73
C ALA A 17 1.78 -6.61 -16.02
N ALA A 18 1.94 -7.94 -15.99
CA ALA A 18 1.61 -8.82 -17.11
C ALA A 18 0.15 -9.32 -17.10
N TYR A 19 -0.69 -8.89 -16.16
CA TYR A 19 -2.08 -9.34 -16.06
C TYR A 19 -2.90 -8.90 -17.28
N THR A 20 -3.76 -9.80 -17.74
CA THR A 20 -4.88 -9.45 -18.62
C THR A 20 -6.02 -8.82 -17.82
N ASP A 21 -6.94 -8.13 -18.50
CA ASP A 21 -8.14 -7.57 -17.87
C ASP A 21 -8.95 -8.62 -17.09
N GLU A 22 -9.01 -9.86 -17.60
CA GLU A 22 -9.68 -10.97 -16.93
C GLU A 22 -8.97 -11.35 -15.63
N GLN A 23 -7.63 -11.43 -15.65
CA GLN A 23 -6.83 -11.74 -14.46
C GLN A 23 -6.93 -10.63 -13.41
N ALA A 24 -6.89 -9.36 -13.83
CA ALA A 24 -7.08 -8.22 -12.95
C ALA A 24 -8.49 -8.23 -12.30
N TYR A 25 -9.52 -8.57 -13.08
CA TYR A 25 -10.88 -8.70 -12.57
C TYR A 25 -11.04 -9.85 -11.58
N GLU A 26 -10.45 -11.01 -11.85
CA GLU A 26 -10.43 -12.15 -10.93
C GLU A 26 -9.70 -11.82 -9.63
N GLU A 27 -8.56 -11.13 -9.71
CA GLU A 27 -7.81 -10.67 -8.55
C GLU A 27 -8.64 -9.69 -7.72
N ALA A 28 -9.28 -8.69 -8.34
CA ALA A 28 -10.16 -7.75 -7.65
C ALA A 28 -11.29 -8.47 -6.90
N GLN A 29 -11.91 -9.49 -7.51
CA GLN A 29 -12.92 -10.31 -6.84
C GLN A 29 -12.35 -11.11 -5.66
N ALA A 30 -11.17 -11.70 -5.84
CA ALA A 30 -10.53 -12.51 -4.81
C ALA A 30 -10.15 -11.64 -3.61
N VAL A 31 -9.52 -10.49 -3.86
CA VAL A 31 -9.17 -9.50 -2.83
C VAL A 31 -10.42 -9.00 -2.13
N GLY A 32 -11.47 -8.59 -2.86
CA GLY A 32 -12.71 -8.11 -2.24
C GLY A 32 -13.40 -9.14 -1.34
N LYS A 33 -13.24 -10.44 -1.62
CA LYS A 33 -13.76 -11.52 -0.75
C LYS A 33 -12.87 -11.77 0.47
N ASN A 34 -11.55 -11.65 0.29
CA ASN A 34 -10.55 -12.00 1.29
C ASN A 34 -10.21 -10.85 2.25
N GLN A 35 -10.24 -9.61 1.79
CA GLN A 35 -9.95 -8.39 2.56
C GLN A 35 -10.99 -7.29 2.27
N PRO A 36 -12.29 -7.54 2.53
CA PRO A 36 -13.36 -6.59 2.21
C PRO A 36 -13.21 -5.25 2.93
N GLU A 37 -12.79 -5.27 4.20
CA GLU A 37 -12.67 -4.06 5.02
C GLU A 37 -11.49 -3.17 4.57
N ILE A 38 -10.38 -3.77 4.10
CA ILE A 38 -9.26 -3.00 3.55
C ILE A 38 -9.68 -2.34 2.23
N LEU A 39 -10.38 -3.07 1.36
CA LEU A 39 -10.90 -2.50 0.12
C LEU A 39 -11.89 -1.36 0.41
N ALA A 40 -12.82 -1.56 1.35
CA ALA A 40 -13.77 -0.52 1.75
C ALA A 40 -13.06 0.73 2.28
N PHE A 41 -12.06 0.53 3.15
CA PHE A 41 -11.22 1.62 3.65
C PHE A 41 -10.53 2.38 2.51
N ILE A 42 -9.86 1.70 1.58
CA ILE A 42 -9.21 2.40 0.45
C ILE A 42 -10.23 3.17 -0.40
N MET A 43 -11.38 2.57 -0.69
CA MET A 43 -12.43 3.21 -1.49
C MET A 43 -13.00 4.45 -0.80
N GLU A 44 -13.22 4.41 0.51
CA GLU A 44 -13.74 5.53 1.31
C GLU A 44 -12.68 6.63 1.44
N MET A 45 -11.44 6.29 1.81
CA MET A 45 -10.37 7.26 2.01
C MET A 45 -9.94 7.97 0.72
N THR A 46 -10.27 7.42 -0.45
CA THR A 46 -9.91 8.01 -1.76
C THR A 46 -11.13 8.48 -2.54
N GLU A 47 -12.31 8.60 -1.91
CA GLU A 47 -13.55 8.93 -2.62
C GLU A 47 -13.54 10.33 -3.25
N ASP A 48 -12.90 11.28 -2.57
CA ASP A 48 -12.79 12.69 -2.95
C ASP A 48 -11.54 12.99 -3.80
N LEU A 49 -10.68 12.00 -4.06
CA LEU A 49 -9.51 12.15 -4.91
C LEU A 49 -9.88 11.99 -6.39
N ASP A 50 -9.00 12.50 -7.25
CA ASP A 50 -9.11 12.29 -8.70
C ASP A 50 -9.14 10.79 -9.03
N GLN A 51 -9.85 10.46 -10.11
CA GLN A 51 -10.12 9.08 -10.48
C GLN A 51 -8.83 8.28 -10.66
N GLU A 52 -7.83 8.87 -11.31
CA GLU A 52 -6.54 8.26 -11.59
C GLU A 52 -5.75 7.98 -10.28
N ILE A 53 -5.84 8.88 -9.29
CA ILE A 53 -5.21 8.70 -7.97
C ILE A 53 -5.89 7.57 -7.18
N ARG A 54 -7.22 7.50 -7.23
CA ARG A 54 -7.98 6.39 -6.64
C ARG A 54 -7.66 5.05 -7.29
N GLU A 55 -7.56 5.02 -8.62
CA GLU A 55 -7.18 3.81 -9.37
C GLU A 55 -5.77 3.34 -8.98
N LEU A 56 -4.82 4.27 -8.83
CA LEU A 56 -3.48 3.98 -8.32
C LEU A 56 -3.51 3.38 -6.90
N ALA A 57 -4.29 3.96 -5.99
CA ALA A 57 -4.40 3.46 -4.61
C ALA A 57 -4.95 2.02 -4.55
N VAL A 58 -5.99 1.72 -5.35
CA VAL A 58 -6.57 0.37 -5.45
C VAL A 58 -5.57 -0.61 -6.06
N TYR A 59 -4.88 -0.20 -7.12
CA TYR A 59 -3.83 -1.00 -7.75
C TYR A 59 -2.73 -1.36 -6.75
N MET A 60 -2.16 -0.38 -6.05
CA MET A 60 -1.10 -0.60 -5.07
C MET A 60 -1.56 -1.55 -3.95
N PHE A 61 -2.80 -1.40 -3.47
CA PHE A 61 -3.37 -2.33 -2.49
C PHE A 61 -3.39 -3.78 -3.01
N PHE A 62 -3.83 -4.00 -4.25
CA PHE A 62 -3.87 -5.35 -4.82
C PHE A 62 -2.49 -5.97 -4.92
N VAL A 63 -1.49 -5.22 -5.40
CA VAL A 63 -0.11 -5.71 -5.50
C VAL A 63 0.44 -6.04 -4.11
N ILE A 64 0.28 -5.15 -3.11
CA ILE A 64 0.75 -5.41 -1.74
C ILE A 64 0.07 -6.65 -1.16
N ASN A 65 -1.25 -6.77 -1.29
CA ASN A 65 -1.96 -7.96 -0.81
C ASN A 65 -1.43 -9.24 -1.51
N ARG A 66 -1.12 -9.17 -2.81
CA ARG A 66 -0.55 -10.29 -3.55
C ARG A 66 0.86 -10.65 -3.07
N MET A 67 1.72 -9.69 -2.75
CA MET A 67 3.04 -9.94 -2.17
C MET A 67 2.93 -10.76 -0.88
N PHE A 68 2.01 -10.39 0.01
CA PHE A 68 1.78 -11.14 1.25
C PHE A 68 1.22 -12.54 1.02
N GLN A 69 0.36 -12.72 0.01
CA GLN A 69 -0.16 -14.04 -0.35
C GLN A 69 0.94 -14.95 -0.90
N ASN A 70 1.78 -14.43 -1.81
CA ASN A 70 2.89 -15.15 -2.41
C ASN A 70 3.94 -15.53 -1.36
N GLY A 71 4.32 -14.59 -0.47
CA GLY A 71 5.43 -14.79 0.46
C GLY A 71 5.13 -15.67 1.66
N TYR A 72 3.91 -15.65 2.19
CA TYR A 72 3.59 -16.41 3.39
C TYR A 72 2.75 -17.66 3.10
N GLY A 73 2.31 -17.86 1.86
CA GLY A 73 1.67 -19.09 1.38
C GLY A 73 0.40 -19.51 2.13
N ARG A 74 -0.12 -18.65 3.00
CA ARG A 74 -1.24 -18.91 3.91
C ARG A 74 -2.33 -17.89 3.69
N LYS A 75 -3.59 -18.29 3.91
CA LYS A 75 -4.71 -17.35 3.90
C LYS A 75 -4.46 -16.28 4.95
N ILE A 76 -4.23 -15.06 4.52
CA ILE A 76 -4.15 -13.89 5.39
C ILE A 76 -5.51 -13.75 6.06
N GLY A 77 -5.52 -13.69 7.40
CA GLY A 77 -6.77 -13.47 8.13
C GLY A 77 -7.42 -12.16 7.69
N LYS A 78 -8.76 -12.12 7.69
CA LYS A 78 -9.50 -10.87 7.45
C LYS A 78 -9.11 -9.83 8.50
N VAL A 79 -8.74 -8.64 8.04
CA VAL A 79 -8.57 -7.46 8.90
C VAL A 79 -9.93 -6.85 9.18
N SER A 80 -10.21 -6.45 10.42
CA SER A 80 -11.42 -5.70 10.77
C SER A 80 -11.23 -4.19 10.60
N SER A 81 -12.33 -3.46 10.44
CA SER A 81 -12.31 -1.99 10.33
C SER A 81 -11.65 -1.34 11.57
N ASP A 82 -11.90 -1.85 12.78
CA ASP A 82 -11.25 -1.36 14.02
C ASP A 82 -9.72 -1.52 13.99
N GLU A 83 -9.21 -2.62 13.41
CA GLU A 83 -7.77 -2.84 13.28
C GLU A 83 -7.15 -1.87 12.28
N ILE A 84 -7.87 -1.55 11.20
CA ILE A 84 -7.46 -0.59 10.17
C ILE A 84 -7.42 0.81 10.76
N ILE A 85 -8.51 1.29 11.36
CA ILE A 85 -8.63 2.64 11.92
C ILE A 85 -7.53 2.87 12.97
N LYS A 86 -7.36 1.92 13.90
CA LYS A 86 -6.30 2.02 14.89
C LYS A 86 -4.92 2.10 14.26
N CYS A 87 -4.65 1.27 13.25
CA CYS A 87 -3.36 1.27 12.58
C CYS A 87 -3.11 2.56 11.78
N TYR A 88 -4.15 3.11 11.16
CA TYR A 88 -4.12 4.39 10.46
C TYR A 88 -3.76 5.52 11.43
N GLU A 89 -4.48 5.65 12.55
CA GLU A 89 -4.19 6.67 13.57
C GLU A 89 -2.79 6.54 14.17
N ASP A 90 -2.31 5.31 14.39
CA ASP A 90 -0.95 5.05 14.89
C ASP A 90 0.10 5.52 13.86
N ASN A 91 -0.13 5.27 12.57
CA ASN A 91 0.76 5.70 11.50
C ASN A 91 0.72 7.21 11.25
N GLU A 92 -0.46 7.84 11.34
CA GLU A 92 -0.62 9.28 11.24
C GLU A 92 0.18 9.99 12.34
N LYS A 93 -0.01 9.58 13.60
CA LYS A 93 0.77 10.11 14.74
C LYS A 93 2.27 9.89 14.58
N LEU A 94 2.67 8.73 14.06
CA LEU A 94 4.08 8.46 13.76
C LEU A 94 4.60 9.46 12.74
N LEU A 95 3.93 9.63 11.60
CA LEU A 95 4.35 10.56 10.54
C LEU A 95 4.38 12.02 11.01
N GLU A 96 3.40 12.45 11.81
CA GLU A 96 3.40 13.77 12.47
C GLU A 96 4.57 13.96 13.43
N SER A 97 4.99 12.89 14.14
CA SER A 97 6.12 12.95 15.07
C SER A 97 7.48 13.00 14.37
N LEU A 98 7.54 12.46 13.14
CA LEU A 98 8.75 12.42 12.31
C LEU A 98 8.95 13.71 11.50
N GLY A 99 8.00 14.64 11.51
CA GLY A 99 8.24 15.99 11.04
C GLY A 99 7.12 17.00 11.29
N GLY A 100 7.50 18.24 11.59
CA GLY A 100 6.54 19.36 11.73
C GLY A 100 5.91 19.74 10.39
N ALA A 101 4.96 20.70 10.40
CA ALA A 101 4.18 21.16 9.23
C ALA A 101 4.99 21.70 8.02
N HIS A 102 6.31 21.65 8.05
CA HIS A 102 7.23 22.15 7.04
C HIS A 102 8.27 21.11 6.57
N GLU A 103 8.27 19.89 7.13
CA GLU A 103 9.24 18.85 6.77
C GLU A 103 8.76 18.07 5.54
N LYS A 104 9.67 17.87 4.58
CA LYS A 104 9.31 17.29 3.27
C LYS A 104 8.90 15.83 3.41
N PHE A 105 8.00 15.37 2.56
CA PHE A 105 7.55 13.98 2.53
C PHE A 105 8.72 12.97 2.52
N PHE A 106 9.75 13.21 1.71
CA PHE A 106 10.91 12.31 1.59
C PHE A 106 11.75 12.17 2.86
N GLU A 107 11.83 13.23 3.67
CA GLU A 107 12.56 13.20 4.94
C GLU A 107 11.82 12.30 5.95
N ARG A 108 10.48 12.34 5.95
CA ARG A 108 9.65 11.43 6.75
C ARG A 108 9.77 9.98 6.29
N VAL A 109 9.71 9.72 4.99
CA VAL A 109 9.84 8.36 4.42
C VAL A 109 11.18 7.71 4.78
N ALA A 110 12.29 8.45 4.68
CA ALA A 110 13.62 7.95 5.03
C ALA A 110 13.69 7.48 6.49
N GLN A 111 12.94 8.11 7.40
CA GLN A 111 12.87 7.72 8.81
C GLN A 111 11.97 6.49 9.04
N VAL A 112 10.97 6.28 8.18
CA VAL A 112 10.01 5.14 8.25
C VAL A 112 10.56 3.86 7.62
N GLN A 113 11.60 3.92 6.79
CA GLN A 113 12.20 2.75 6.13
C GLN A 113 12.75 1.67 7.09
N MET A 114 12.80 1.92 8.41
CA MET A 114 13.07 0.90 9.43
C MET A 114 11.90 -0.07 9.70
N SER A 115 10.90 -0.11 8.81
CA SER A 115 9.78 -1.03 8.85
C SER A 115 10.22 -2.50 8.81
N SER A 116 9.38 -3.40 9.34
CA SER A 116 9.58 -4.86 9.25
C SER A 116 9.52 -5.41 7.82
N GLN A 117 9.07 -4.62 6.85
CA GLN A 117 8.94 -5.01 5.44
C GLN A 117 9.62 -3.96 4.54
N PRO A 118 10.96 -3.85 4.57
CA PRO A 118 11.68 -2.77 3.89
C PRO A 118 11.49 -2.78 2.37
N TYR A 119 11.42 -3.95 1.75
CA TYR A 119 11.25 -4.06 0.29
C TYR A 119 9.84 -3.66 -0.17
N VAL A 120 8.81 -3.91 0.66
CA VAL A 120 7.45 -3.43 0.35
C VAL A 120 7.35 -1.91 0.53
N ILE A 121 8.03 -1.34 1.54
CA ILE A 121 8.14 0.11 1.68
C ILE A 121 8.85 0.72 0.46
N ARG A 122 9.93 0.09 -0.01
CA ARG A 122 10.64 0.55 -1.21
C ARG A 122 9.72 0.57 -2.42
N TYR A 123 8.99 -0.52 -2.66
CA TYR A 123 7.97 -0.59 -3.71
C TYR A 123 6.96 0.56 -3.59
N ILE A 124 6.37 0.80 -2.42
CA ILE A 124 5.40 1.89 -2.20
C ILE A 124 5.99 3.24 -2.62
N VAL A 125 7.22 3.51 -2.20
CA VAL A 125 7.90 4.79 -2.48
C VAL A 125 8.22 4.93 -3.96
N GLU A 126 8.80 3.90 -4.58
CA GLU A 126 9.16 3.88 -5.99
C GLU A 126 7.94 4.05 -6.88
N THR A 127 6.86 3.31 -6.63
CA THR A 127 5.61 3.42 -7.41
C THR A 127 5.00 4.83 -7.35
N LEU A 128 4.99 5.46 -6.17
CA LEU A 128 4.49 6.83 -6.05
C LEU A 128 5.41 7.83 -6.80
N PHE A 129 6.71 7.59 -6.78
CA PHE A 129 7.70 8.43 -7.45
C PHE A 129 7.64 8.33 -8.99
N GLU A 130 7.43 7.12 -9.49
CA GLU A 130 7.27 6.84 -10.90
C GLU A 130 5.96 7.43 -11.42
N ALA A 131 4.87 7.31 -10.66
CA ALA A 131 3.57 7.86 -11.02
C ALA A 131 3.58 9.39 -11.20
N ASP A 132 4.37 10.12 -10.41
CA ASP A 132 4.51 11.58 -10.58
C ASP A 132 5.45 11.98 -11.74
N GLN A 133 6.43 11.14 -12.06
CA GLN A 133 7.42 11.43 -13.11
C GLN A 133 6.98 11.03 -14.52
N GLU A 134 5.95 10.20 -14.65
CA GLU A 134 5.47 9.74 -15.95
C GLU A 134 4.66 10.84 -16.66
N GLU A 135 5.32 11.54 -17.60
CA GLU A 135 4.72 12.66 -18.32
C GLU A 135 3.38 12.29 -18.98
N GLY A 136 2.30 12.92 -18.51
CA GLY A 136 0.96 12.82 -19.10
C GLY A 136 0.12 11.63 -18.62
N VAL A 137 0.57 10.90 -17.59
CA VAL A 137 -0.18 9.79 -17.00
C VAL A 137 -0.90 10.21 -15.73
N LEU A 138 -0.17 10.79 -14.77
CA LEU A 138 -0.72 11.24 -13.49
C LEU A 138 0.19 12.36 -12.95
N HIS A 139 -0.39 13.37 -12.29
CA HIS A 139 0.40 14.33 -11.52
C HIS A 139 0.06 14.14 -10.05
N LEU A 140 1.06 13.77 -9.25
CA LEU A 140 0.86 13.45 -7.84
C LEU A 140 1.50 14.55 -7.01
N GLU A 141 0.71 15.49 -6.51
CA GLU A 141 1.23 16.53 -5.63
C GLU A 141 1.85 15.92 -4.36
N GLU A 142 2.78 16.63 -3.71
CA GLU A 142 3.47 16.11 -2.51
C GLU A 142 2.48 15.74 -1.39
N GLU A 143 1.34 16.42 -1.30
CA GLU A 143 0.26 16.13 -0.36
C GLU A 143 -0.43 14.79 -0.67
N ASP A 144 -0.82 14.56 -1.93
CA ASP A 144 -1.41 13.30 -2.38
C ASP A 144 -0.44 12.13 -2.22
N MET A 145 0.85 12.36 -2.52
CA MET A 145 1.91 11.37 -2.32
C MET A 145 2.05 10.98 -0.85
N GLY A 146 2.06 11.98 0.05
CA GLY A 146 2.09 11.77 1.48
C GLY A 146 0.88 11.00 1.99
N TYR A 147 -0.30 11.35 1.47
CA TYR A 147 -1.55 10.70 1.82
C TYR A 147 -1.61 9.24 1.36
N LEU A 148 -1.30 8.96 0.09
CA LEU A 148 -1.25 7.59 -0.44
C LEU A 148 -0.21 6.74 0.29
N PHE A 149 0.96 7.30 0.62
CA PHE A 149 1.95 6.59 1.43
C PHE A 149 1.39 6.18 2.80
N LEU A 150 0.67 7.07 3.49
CA LEU A 150 0.03 6.76 4.77
C LEU A 150 -1.01 5.63 4.64
N LEU A 151 -1.83 5.66 3.58
CA LEU A 151 -2.80 4.59 3.30
C LEU A 151 -2.08 3.25 3.05
N MET A 152 -1.07 3.23 2.18
CA MET A 152 -0.35 1.99 1.85
C MET A 152 0.50 1.47 3.02
N LYS A 153 1.06 2.36 3.84
CA LYS A 153 1.73 2.00 5.09
C LYS A 153 0.76 1.33 6.06
N THR A 154 -0.47 1.83 6.14
CA THR A 154 -1.53 1.23 6.97
C THR A 154 -1.88 -0.16 6.47
N VAL A 155 -2.11 -0.32 5.16
CA VAL A 155 -2.35 -1.64 4.52
C VAL A 155 -1.21 -2.60 4.84
N LEU A 156 0.03 -2.17 4.63
CA LEU A 156 1.22 -2.96 4.90
C LEU A 156 1.25 -3.47 6.36
N ASP A 157 1.04 -2.57 7.32
CA ASP A 157 1.14 -2.91 8.73
C ASP A 157 0.03 -3.84 9.21
N VAL A 158 -1.20 -3.66 8.74
CA VAL A 158 -2.31 -4.55 9.12
C VAL A 158 -2.12 -5.94 8.53
N LEU A 159 -1.67 -6.03 7.27
CA LEU A 159 -1.34 -7.32 6.64
C LEU A 159 -0.15 -7.99 7.34
N ASN A 160 0.87 -7.21 7.70
CA ASN A 160 2.02 -7.70 8.47
C ASN A 160 1.60 -8.25 9.84
N LYS A 161 0.74 -7.54 10.58
CA LYS A 161 0.19 -8.03 11.86
C LYS A 161 -0.60 -9.32 11.71
N LYS A 162 -1.41 -9.46 10.65
CA LYS A 162 -2.16 -10.70 10.37
C LYS A 162 -1.29 -11.85 9.92
N THR A 163 -0.12 -11.55 9.38
CA THR A 163 0.86 -12.53 8.96
C THR A 163 1.97 -12.73 9.97
N ASP A 164 1.98 -12.08 11.14
CA ASP A 164 2.96 -12.37 12.21
C ASP A 164 2.44 -13.39 13.25
N VAL A 165 1.28 -14.03 12.97
CA VAL A 165 0.58 -14.96 13.88
C VAL A 165 0.99 -16.41 13.69
#